data_AF-A0A7W0GZY2-F1
#
_entry.id   AF-A0A7W0GZY2-F1
#
_cell.length_a   1.000
_cell.length_b   1.000
_cell.length_c   1.000
_cell.angle_alpha   90.00
_cell.angle_beta   90.00
_cell.angle_gamma   90.00
#
_symmetry.space_group_name_H-M   'P 1'
#
loop_
_entity.id
_entity.type
_entity.pdbx_description
1 polymer ?
#
loop_
_entity_poly.entity_id
_entity_poly.type
_entity_poly.pdbx_seq_one_letter_code
_entity_poly.pdbx_strand_id
1 'polypeptide(L)'
;MSQARGRMVVGAALMLAPGWAGRRWIGEQAGHPAVKVITRALGVRDLALGLGAVIAIDRGAPARGWFEAAALCDGVDLVATLAVGDAIPDRARKAVGAIAAGSALACAALARTVDEPPLPGVQAAEAELTGHHQPAAVY
;
A
#
# COMPACT_ATOMS: atom_id res chain seq x y z
N MET A 1 11.28 -4.21 7.75
CA MET A 1 11.59 -5.23 6.72
C MET A 1 10.53 -6.33 6.61
N SER A 2 10.17 -7.02 7.71
CA SER A 2 9.15 -8.09 7.69
C SER A 2 7.81 -7.65 7.09
N GLN A 3 7.36 -6.43 7.44
CA GLN A 3 6.13 -5.85 6.93
C GLN A 3 6.12 -5.72 5.38
N ALA A 4 7.17 -5.12 4.81
CA ALA A 4 7.25 -4.87 3.37
C ALA A 4 7.27 -6.20 2.58
N ARG A 5 8.03 -7.19 3.07
CA ARG A 5 8.06 -8.53 2.50
C ARG A 5 6.71 -9.26 2.61
N GLY A 6 6.00 -9.09 3.73
CA GLY A 6 4.65 -9.64 3.90
C GLY A 6 3.69 -9.12 2.83
N ARG A 7 3.72 -7.81 2.56
CA ARG A 7 2.90 -7.20 1.50
C ARG A 7 3.31 -7.66 0.10
N MET A 8 4.60 -7.90 -0.16
CA MET A 8 5.03 -8.51 -1.43
C MET A 8 4.41 -9.89 -1.62
N VAL A 9 4.41 -10.74 -0.58
CA VAL A 9 3.84 -12.09 -0.65
C VAL A 9 2.33 -12.04 -0.85
N VAL A 10 1.62 -11.22 -0.06
CA VAL A 10 0.15 -11.07 -0.18
C VAL A 10 -0.22 -10.49 -1.55
N GLY A 11 0.48 -9.44 -1.98
CA GLY A 11 0.27 -8.80 -3.27
C GLY A 11 0.50 -9.75 -4.45
N ALA A 12 1.60 -10.51 -4.43
CA ALA A 12 1.87 -11.53 -5.43
C ALA A 12 0.79 -12.63 -5.44
N ALA A 13 0.30 -13.06 -4.28
CA ALA A 13 -0.78 -14.04 -4.19
C ALA A 13 -2.10 -13.52 -4.79
N LEU A 14 -2.47 -12.26 -4.52
CA LEU A 14 -3.64 -11.62 -5.11
C LEU A 14 -3.49 -11.39 -6.62
N MET A 15 -2.27 -11.11 -7.10
CA MET A 15 -1.96 -10.93 -8.52
C MET A 15 -1.98 -12.25 -9.31
N LEU A 16 -1.35 -13.29 -8.79
CA LEU A 16 -1.16 -14.55 -9.50
C LEU A 16 -2.36 -15.50 -9.31
N ALA A 17 -2.96 -15.50 -8.11
CA ALA A 17 -4.03 -16.41 -7.73
C ALA A 17 -5.25 -15.67 -7.12
N PRO A 18 -5.85 -14.68 -7.80
CA PRO A 18 -6.89 -13.80 -7.23
C PRO A 18 -8.12 -14.56 -6.75
N GLY A 19 -8.53 -15.64 -7.41
CA GLY A 19 -9.69 -16.43 -7.00
C GLY A 19 -9.45 -17.16 -5.68
N TRP A 20 -8.24 -17.67 -5.44
CA TRP A 20 -7.90 -18.39 -4.20
C TRP A 20 -7.60 -17.43 -3.06
N ALA A 21 -6.82 -16.39 -3.33
CA ALA A 21 -6.45 -15.38 -2.34
C ALA A 21 -7.66 -14.52 -1.96
N GLY A 22 -8.38 -14.00 -2.97
CA GLY A 22 -9.58 -13.18 -2.77
C GLY A 22 -10.71 -13.91 -2.05
N ARG A 23 -10.84 -15.24 -2.19
CA ARG A 23 -11.92 -16.00 -1.50
C ARG A 23 -11.81 -15.96 0.02
N ARG A 24 -10.59 -15.76 0.56
CA ARG A 24 -10.37 -15.55 2.00
C ARG A 24 -10.77 -14.16 2.48
N TRP A 25 -10.92 -13.21 1.55
CA TRP A 25 -11.29 -11.82 1.84
C TRP A 25 -12.77 -11.56 1.57
N ILE A 26 -13.23 -11.82 0.35
CA ILE A 26 -14.58 -11.43 -0.12
C ILE A 26 -15.48 -12.64 -0.41
N GLY A 27 -15.07 -13.85 0.00
CA GLY A 27 -15.89 -15.05 -0.20
C GLY A 27 -16.04 -15.46 -1.67
N GLU A 28 -17.20 -15.99 -2.02
CA GLU A 28 -17.44 -16.61 -3.34
C GLU A 28 -17.37 -15.61 -4.50
N GLN A 29 -17.57 -14.33 -4.23
CA GLN A 29 -17.48 -13.21 -5.16
C GLN A 29 -16.09 -13.14 -5.83
N ALA A 30 -15.04 -13.64 -5.17
CA ALA A 30 -13.69 -13.75 -5.74
C ALA A 30 -13.62 -14.64 -7.00
N GLY A 31 -14.62 -15.49 -7.22
CA GLY A 31 -14.74 -16.29 -8.44
C GLY A 31 -15.07 -15.46 -9.69
N HIS A 32 -15.72 -14.31 -9.53
CA HIS A 32 -16.24 -13.51 -10.63
C HIS A 32 -15.10 -12.90 -11.48
N PRO A 33 -15.14 -12.98 -12.82
CA PRO A 33 -14.06 -12.49 -13.68
C PRO A 33 -13.71 -11.01 -13.46
N ALA A 34 -14.72 -10.13 -13.36
CA ALA A 34 -14.49 -8.70 -13.11
C ALA A 34 -13.82 -8.43 -11.76
N VAL A 35 -14.20 -9.20 -10.73
CA VAL A 35 -13.59 -9.08 -9.39
C VAL A 35 -12.13 -9.50 -9.45
N LYS A 36 -11.80 -10.60 -10.15
CA LYS A 36 -10.41 -11.06 -10.34
C LYS A 36 -9.52 -10.00 -10.99
N VAL A 37 -10.04 -9.17 -11.91
CA VAL A 37 -9.26 -8.07 -12.51
C VAL A 37 -8.87 -7.05 -11.44
N ILE A 38 -9.84 -6.60 -10.64
CA ILE A 38 -9.60 -5.63 -9.56
C ILE A 38 -8.70 -6.23 -8.48
N THR A 39 -8.90 -7.49 -8.11
CA THR A 39 -8.04 -8.18 -7.14
C THR A 39 -6.57 -8.23 -7.60
N ARG A 40 -6.32 -8.42 -8.90
CA ARG A 40 -4.95 -8.37 -9.44
C ARG A 40 -4.35 -6.96 -9.38
N ALA A 41 -5.15 -5.94 -9.70
CA ALA A 41 -4.72 -4.55 -9.63
C ALA A 41 -4.34 -4.15 -8.20
N LEU A 42 -5.13 -4.57 -7.20
CA LEU A 42 -4.80 -4.40 -5.78
C LEU A 42 -3.55 -5.19 -5.39
N GLY A 43 -3.43 -6.43 -5.86
CA GLY A 43 -2.27 -7.28 -5.58
C GLY A 43 -0.96 -6.70 -6.10
N VAL A 44 -0.93 -6.21 -7.34
CA VAL A 44 0.28 -5.59 -7.91
C VAL A 44 0.64 -4.28 -7.21
N ARG A 45 -0.35 -3.50 -6.74
CA ARG A 45 -0.13 -2.31 -5.89
C ARG A 45 0.62 -2.68 -4.61
N ASP A 46 0.19 -3.73 -3.91
CA ASP A 46 0.84 -4.17 -2.67
C ASP A 46 2.25 -4.71 -2.90
N LEU A 47 2.43 -5.46 -4.00
CA LEU A 47 3.73 -5.93 -4.44
C LEU A 47 4.69 -4.76 -4.73
N ALA A 48 4.24 -3.76 -5.49
CA ALA A 48 5.03 -2.60 -5.87
C ALA A 48 5.43 -1.76 -4.64
N LEU A 49 4.48 -1.47 -3.75
CA LEU A 49 4.75 -0.72 -2.52
C LEU A 49 5.75 -1.46 -1.61
N GLY A 50 5.64 -2.79 -1.50
CA GLY A 50 6.60 -3.60 -0.74
C GLY A 50 7.99 -3.64 -1.37
N LEU A 51 8.07 -3.81 -2.69
CA LEU A 51 9.33 -3.77 -3.44
C LEU A 51 10.01 -2.40 -3.33
N GLY A 52 9.26 -1.32 -3.51
CA GLY A 52 9.77 0.04 -3.39
C GLY A 52 10.38 0.32 -2.02
N ALA A 53 9.70 -0.08 -0.94
CA ALA A 53 10.22 0.03 0.42
C ALA A 53 11.50 -0.80 0.63
N VAL A 54 11.54 -2.06 0.16
CA VAL A 54 12.73 -2.92 0.31
C VAL A 54 13.91 -2.36 -0.48
N ILE A 55 13.70 -1.98 -1.74
CA ILE A 55 14.75 -1.42 -2.60
C ILE A 55 15.27 -0.10 -2.02
N ALA A 56 14.40 0.78 -1.52
CA ALA A 56 14.79 2.04 -0.93
C ALA A 56 15.70 1.81 0.28
N ILE A 57 15.29 0.95 1.22
CA ILE A 57 16.08 0.66 2.41
C ILE A 57 17.41 -0.02 2.04
N ASP A 58 17.40 -0.99 1.13
CA ASP A 58 18.60 -1.71 0.69
C ASP A 58 19.65 -0.78 0.05
N ARG A 59 19.19 0.27 -0.64
CA ARG A 59 20.03 1.27 -1.28
C ARG A 59 20.34 2.49 -0.40
N GLY A 60 19.88 2.51 0.86
CA GLY A 60 20.02 3.68 1.74
C GLY A 60 19.29 4.93 1.23
N ALA A 61 18.24 4.76 0.42
CA ALA A 61 17.41 5.83 -0.12
C ALA A 61 16.18 6.12 0.78
N PRO A 62 15.53 7.29 0.64
CA PRO A 62 14.34 7.62 1.43
C PRO A 62 13.22 6.57 1.28
N ALA A 63 12.82 5.95 2.38
CA ALA A 63 11.79 4.90 2.39
C ALA A 63 10.45 5.37 2.96
N ARG A 64 10.42 6.52 3.66
CA ARG A 64 9.24 7.05 4.35
C ARG A 64 7.99 7.09 3.46
N GLY A 65 8.10 7.67 2.26
CA GLY A 65 6.97 7.79 1.33
C GLY A 65 6.33 6.45 0.92
N TRP A 66 7.10 5.36 0.88
CA TRP A 66 6.57 4.03 0.58
C TRP A 66 5.68 3.50 1.70
N PHE A 67 6.04 3.76 2.97
CA PHE A 67 5.22 3.39 4.12
C PHE A 67 4.01 4.31 4.28
N GLU A 68 4.14 5.61 4.01
CA GLU A 68 2.99 6.52 4.01
C GLU A 68 1.96 6.15 2.94
N ALA A 69 2.40 5.85 1.72
CA ALA A 69 1.53 5.38 0.65
C ALA A 69 0.86 4.04 1.00
N ALA A 70 1.59 3.12 1.65
CA ALA A 70 1.01 1.87 2.13
C ALA A 70 -0.04 2.12 3.24
N ALA A 71 0.23 3.01 4.19
CA ALA A 71 -0.74 3.38 5.23
C ALA A 71 -2.02 3.97 4.62
N LEU A 72 -1.88 4.82 3.61
CA LEU A 72 -3.01 5.39 2.87
C LEU A 72 -3.83 4.29 2.19
N CYS A 73 -3.19 3.37 1.47
CA CYS A 73 -3.87 2.27 0.78
C CYS A 73 -4.65 1.39 1.77
N ASP A 74 -4.00 0.97 2.86
CA ASP A 74 -4.62 0.12 3.89
C ASP A 74 -5.77 0.85 4.59
N GLY A 75 -5.64 2.17 4.81
CA GLY A 75 -6.71 3.01 5.34
C GLY A 75 -7.93 3.09 4.42
N VAL A 76 -7.72 3.24 3.11
CA VAL A 76 -8.80 3.22 2.11
C VAL A 76 -9.46 1.85 2.05
N ASP A 77 -8.68 0.76 2.07
CA ASP A 77 -9.21 -0.61 2.06
C ASP A 77 -10.06 -0.89 3.30
N LEU A 78 -9.67 -0.36 4.47
CA LEU A 78 -10.48 -0.40 5.69
C LEU A 78 -11.80 0.36 5.52
N VAL A 79 -11.74 1.62 5.05
CA VAL A 79 -12.94 2.45 4.84
C VAL A 79 -13.90 1.78 3.85
N ALA A 80 -13.39 1.25 2.74
CA ALA A 80 -14.18 0.53 1.75
C ALA A 80 -14.83 -0.75 2.34
N THR A 81 -14.07 -1.51 3.14
CA THR A 81 -14.56 -2.71 3.84
C THR A 81 -15.66 -2.37 4.85
N LEU A 82 -15.60 -1.22 5.50
CA LEU A 82 -16.64 -0.75 6.42
C LEU A 82 -17.86 -0.21 5.67
N ALA A 83 -17.64 0.56 4.60
CA ALA A 83 -18.70 1.20 3.81
C ALA A 83 -19.63 0.20 3.11
N VAL A 84 -19.11 -0.96 2.69
CA VAL A 84 -19.91 -2.01 2.06
C VAL A 84 -20.83 -2.76 3.04
N GLY A 85 -20.62 -2.57 4.35
CA GLY A 85 -21.54 -3.06 5.37
C GLY A 85 -21.72 -4.57 5.35
N ASP A 86 -22.97 -5.02 5.43
CA ASP A 86 -23.33 -6.43 5.61
C ASP A 86 -23.33 -7.23 4.29
N ALA A 87 -22.93 -6.60 3.19
CA ALA A 87 -22.75 -7.28 1.90
C ALA A 87 -21.52 -8.22 1.88
N ILE A 88 -20.63 -8.12 2.88
CA ILE A 88 -19.51 -9.05 3.10
C ILE A 88 -19.79 -9.89 4.36
N PRO A 89 -19.48 -11.20 4.36
CA PRO A 89 -19.62 -12.04 5.54
C PRO A 89 -18.93 -11.45 6.77
N ASP A 90 -19.63 -11.46 7.89
CA ASP A 90 -19.28 -10.74 9.11
C ASP A 90 -17.88 -11.05 9.65
N ARG A 91 -17.49 -12.32 9.59
CA ARG A 91 -16.16 -12.80 9.99
C ARG A 91 -15.06 -12.28 9.06
N ALA A 92 -15.32 -12.27 7.76
CA ALA A 92 -14.36 -11.80 6.76
C ALA A 92 -14.18 -10.28 6.85
N ARG A 93 -15.29 -9.54 7.04
CA ARG A 93 -15.27 -8.09 7.30
C ARG A 93 -14.44 -7.73 8.52
N LYS A 94 -14.67 -8.41 9.66
CA LYS A 94 -13.92 -8.17 10.91
C LYS A 94 -12.44 -8.53 10.76
N ALA A 95 -12.14 -9.68 10.17
CA ALA A 95 -10.76 -10.13 9.98
C ALA A 95 -9.98 -9.19 9.06
N VAL A 96 -10.53 -8.84 7.90
CA VAL A 96 -9.83 -7.96 6.95
C VAL A 96 -9.80 -6.52 7.43
N GLY A 97 -10.85 -6.03 8.07
CA GLY A 97 -10.83 -4.72 8.73
C GLY A 97 -9.73 -4.64 9.80
N ALA A 98 -9.58 -5.66 10.64
CA ALA A 98 -8.52 -5.71 11.65
C ALA A 98 -7.12 -5.73 11.02
N ILE A 99 -6.93 -6.52 9.95
CA ILE A 99 -5.66 -6.58 9.22
C ILE A 99 -5.33 -5.24 8.56
N ALA A 100 -6.30 -4.62 7.87
CA ALA A 100 -6.14 -3.33 7.21
C ALA A 100 -5.83 -2.23 8.23
N ALA A 101 -6.59 -2.15 9.33
CA ALA A 101 -6.33 -1.19 10.40
C ALA A 101 -4.94 -1.39 11.03
N GLY A 102 -4.59 -2.64 11.36
CA GLY A 102 -3.29 -2.97 11.93
C GLY A 102 -2.13 -2.66 11.00
N SER A 103 -2.27 -2.97 9.70
CA SER A 103 -1.28 -2.65 8.68
C SER A 103 -1.13 -1.15 8.47
N ALA A 104 -2.25 -0.41 8.39
CA ALA A 104 -2.23 1.05 8.26
C ALA A 104 -1.49 1.71 9.43
N LEU A 105 -1.79 1.31 10.67
CA LEU A 105 -1.13 1.81 11.86
C LEU A 105 0.36 1.43 11.88
N ALA A 106 0.71 0.19 11.51
CA ALA A 106 2.09 -0.26 11.44
C ALA A 106 2.90 0.51 10.39
N CYS A 107 2.33 0.74 9.20
CA CYS A 107 2.91 1.56 8.15
C CYS A 107 3.12 3.01 8.60
N ALA A 108 2.11 3.63 9.21
CA ALA A 108 2.19 4.99 9.72
C ALA A 108 3.23 5.13 10.85
N ALA A 109 3.38 4.11 11.69
CA ALA A 109 4.43 4.06 12.71
C ALA A 109 5.81 3.90 12.08
N LEU A 110 5.96 2.95 11.15
CA LEU A 110 7.22 2.70 10.44
C LEU A 110 7.70 3.94 9.69
N ALA A 111 6.80 4.66 9.02
CA ALA A 111 7.10 5.90 8.31
C ALA A 111 7.79 6.96 9.20
N ARG A 112 7.51 6.97 10.51
CA ARG A 112 8.15 7.89 11.47
C ARG A 112 9.53 7.43 11.93
N THR A 113 9.88 6.18 11.66
CA THR A 113 11.13 5.54 12.13
C THR A 113 12.16 5.31 11.03
N VAL A 114 11.72 5.24 9.76
CA VAL A 114 12.63 5.25 8.62
C VAL A 114 12.88 6.70 8.22
N ASP A 115 14.14 7.12 8.36
CA ASP A 115 14.60 8.48 8.12
C ASP A 115 14.12 9.08 6.79
N GLU A 116 14.04 10.41 6.81
CA GLU A 116 13.93 11.27 5.64
C GLU A 116 15.29 11.96 5.46
N PRO A 117 16.16 11.47 4.56
CA PRO A 117 17.27 12.28 4.08
C PRO A 117 16.69 13.61 3.57
N PRO A 118 17.28 14.78 3.89
CA PRO A 118 16.81 16.04 3.34
C PRO A 118 16.82 15.88 1.82
N LEU A 119 15.66 16.00 1.19
CA LEU A 119 15.59 15.98 -0.27
C LEU A 119 16.53 17.10 -0.73
N PRO A 120 17.61 16.81 -1.50
CA PRO A 120 18.20 17.85 -2.33
C PRO A 120 17.02 18.44 -3.11
N GLY A 121 16.77 19.74 -2.94
CA GLY A 121 15.50 20.39 -3.29
C GLY A 121 14.94 19.81 -4.59
N VAL A 122 13.69 19.33 -4.55
CA VAL A 122 13.06 18.48 -5.57
C VAL A 122 13.54 18.85 -6.98
N GLN A 123 14.50 18.09 -7.52
CA GLN A 123 15.04 18.24 -8.88
C GLN A 123 14.38 17.27 -9.86
N ALA A 124 13.23 16.71 -9.50
CA ALA A 124 12.50 15.82 -10.39
C ALA A 124 11.91 16.64 -11.55
N ALA A 125 12.02 16.12 -12.78
CA ALA A 125 11.39 16.73 -13.96
C ALA A 125 9.88 17.02 -13.75
N GLU A 126 9.23 16.23 -12.90
CA GLU A 126 7.84 16.46 -12.49
C GLU A 126 7.64 17.75 -11.68
N ALA A 127 8.60 18.14 -10.82
CA ALA A 127 8.53 19.41 -10.09
C ALA A 127 8.71 20.64 -10.97
N GLU A 128 9.50 20.53 -12.05
CA GLU A 128 9.55 21.55 -13.11
C GLU A 128 8.21 21.64 -13.85
N LEU A 129 7.58 20.50 -14.14
CA LEU A 129 6.28 20.44 -14.83
C LEU A 129 5.12 20.97 -13.98
N THR A 130 5.13 20.76 -12.66
CA THR A 130 4.05 21.19 -11.75
C THR A 130 4.30 22.55 -11.09
N GLY A 131 5.40 23.23 -11.44
CA GLY A 131 5.72 24.58 -10.95
C GLY A 131 6.15 24.65 -9.47
N HIS A 132 6.57 23.52 -8.89
CA HIS A 132 7.14 23.50 -7.54
C HIS A 132 8.63 23.89 -7.59
N HIS A 133 8.90 25.16 -7.90
CA HIS A 133 10.26 25.71 -7.80
C HIS A 133 10.64 25.99 -6.34
N GLN A 134 11.88 25.66 -5.99
CA GLN A 134 12.48 26.11 -4.73
C GLN A 134 12.58 27.65 -4.72
N PRO A 135 12.20 28.34 -3.63
CA PRO A 135 12.65 29.71 -3.45
C PRO A 135 14.18 29.69 -3.37
N ALA A 136 14.84 30.53 -4.18
CA ALA A 136 16.29 30.63 -4.19
C ALA A 136 16.80 30.86 -2.77
N ALA A 137 17.79 30.06 -2.34
CA ALA A 137 18.46 30.26 -1.07
C ALA A 137 19.05 31.68 -1.07
N VAL A 138 18.44 32.57 -0.28
CA VAL A 138 18.98 33.90 -0.04
C VAL A 138 20.19 33.70 0.88
N TYR A 139 21.38 33.82 0.31
CA TYR A 139 22.63 33.93 1.05
C TYR A 139 22.81 35.36 1.58
#